data_AF-A0A1V4QZN8-F1
#
_entry.id   AF-A0A1V4QZN8-F1
#
_cell.length_a   1.000
_cell.length_b   1.000
_cell.length_c   1.000
_cell.angle_alpha   90.00
_cell.angle_beta   90.00
_cell.angle_gamma   90.00
#
_symmetry.space_group_name_H-M   'P 1'
#
loop_
_entity.id
_entity.type
_entity.pdbx_description
1 polymer ?
#
loop_
_entity_poly.entity_id
_entity_poly.type
_entity_poly.pdbx_seq_one_letter_code
_entity_poly.pdbx_strand_id
1 'polypeptide(L)'
;MKKNFFIVVVLMAVLVSCSWWNKDKHKNMHDLDIDPNFAFNTTRMVTVEITGPIETDFNLFLEYDGDSKSPKDTLLLDGMVVATMTDSTGMYEDFISLPSYRSHVYLQSGEYIKKLTINKTSTTEGEIIDTFTLSKDNNSPSKCFYIYCYYPAKNKYGTIMFEDRWPYTGDYDLNDLVIDANWIEKYNRWSWIYVPPLHRWFYRIFEIEAKFKIRATGASYKISYAVQLPDLCYIDGAVTTTLPQGLEVEQDNNTIIFIFDVHQALGSPAGTWTNTDESMTYFNPVEFTVHIPVQYVNVNDPAWVAWNNDKNNPIYDPPYNSFIYVNDDRTHEIHLANYPPTDSMNTALFGTGDDVSNPAAGIYYRTSNGLPWGVYIAESCVYMKETIPIIDGFNHFAEWAESGGTTYTDWYKAKSGYISWENIYTEP
;
A
#
# COMPACT_ATOMS: atom_id res chain seq x y z
N MET A 1 -0.40 -45.04 -63.70
CA MET A 1 -1.30 -45.28 -62.54
C MET A 1 -0.69 -44.61 -61.31
N LYS A 2 -1.48 -43.71 -60.70
CA LYS A 2 -1.38 -43.16 -59.33
C LYS A 2 -0.24 -42.18 -58.97
N LYS A 3 -0.64 -40.90 -58.96
CA LYS A 3 -0.08 -39.81 -58.14
C LYS A 3 -0.24 -40.16 -56.66
N ASN A 4 0.80 -40.01 -55.84
CA ASN A 4 0.68 -39.93 -54.39
C ASN A 4 1.31 -38.61 -53.92
N PHE A 5 0.43 -37.65 -53.63
CA PHE A 5 0.74 -36.40 -52.96
C PHE A 5 0.49 -36.66 -51.47
N PHE A 6 1.54 -36.66 -50.65
CA PHE A 6 1.37 -36.70 -49.19
C PHE A 6 1.07 -35.28 -48.72
N ILE A 7 -0.20 -35.01 -48.40
CA ILE A 7 -0.60 -33.83 -47.64
C ILE A 7 -0.42 -34.20 -46.17
N VAL A 8 0.55 -33.57 -45.50
CA VAL A 8 0.65 -33.58 -44.04
C VAL A 8 -0.29 -32.47 -43.54
N VAL A 9 -1.47 -32.85 -43.07
CA VAL A 9 -2.35 -31.94 -42.32
C VAL A 9 -1.82 -31.90 -40.89
N VAL A 10 -1.12 -30.82 -40.55
CA VAL A 10 -0.83 -30.49 -39.14
C VAL A 10 -2.10 -29.88 -38.56
N LEU A 11 -2.89 -30.68 -37.85
CA LEU A 11 -3.96 -30.21 -36.99
C LEU A 11 -3.32 -29.54 -35.76
N MET A 12 -3.07 -28.23 -35.85
CA MET A 12 -2.89 -27.40 -34.65
C MET A 12 -4.24 -27.32 -33.93
N ALA A 13 -4.44 -28.20 -32.97
CA ALA A 13 -5.46 -28.00 -31.94
C ALA A 13 -4.99 -26.82 -31.07
N VAL A 14 -5.36 -25.61 -31.45
CA VAL A 14 -5.37 -24.49 -30.53
C VAL A 14 -6.48 -24.79 -29.53
N LEU A 15 -6.11 -25.35 -28.38
CA LEU A 15 -6.97 -25.38 -27.21
C LEU A 15 -7.15 -23.94 -26.75
N VAL A 16 -8.11 -23.25 -27.36
CA VAL A 16 -8.76 -22.12 -26.71
C VAL A 16 -9.55 -22.75 -25.57
N SER A 17 -8.97 -22.81 -24.38
CA SER A 17 -9.76 -22.94 -23.17
C SER A 17 -10.56 -21.65 -23.05
N CYS A 18 -11.73 -21.62 -23.68
CA CYS A 18 -12.83 -20.82 -23.16
C CYS A 18 -13.11 -21.39 -21.77
N SER A 19 -12.53 -20.79 -20.74
CA SER A 19 -12.99 -20.99 -19.37
C SER A 19 -14.43 -20.49 -19.34
N TRP A 20 -15.37 -21.43 -19.33
CA TRP A 20 -16.74 -21.13 -18.97
C TRP A 20 -16.70 -20.47 -17.60
N TRP A 21 -17.23 -19.25 -17.55
CA TRP A 21 -17.34 -18.43 -16.36
C TRP A 21 -18.20 -19.20 -15.35
N ASN A 22 -17.56 -19.88 -14.41
CA ASN A 22 -18.26 -20.59 -13.35
C ASN A 22 -18.48 -19.59 -12.22
N LYS A 23 -19.55 -18.79 -12.35
CA LYS A 23 -19.99 -17.80 -11.35
C LYS A 23 -20.36 -18.43 -9.99
N ASP A 24 -20.21 -19.75 -9.86
CA ASP A 24 -20.65 -20.58 -8.73
C ASP A 24 -19.51 -21.12 -7.86
N LYS A 25 -18.23 -20.81 -8.12
CA LYS A 25 -17.15 -21.45 -7.34
C LYS A 25 -17.09 -20.96 -5.89
N HIS A 26 -17.42 -19.70 -5.62
CA HIS A 26 -17.41 -19.13 -4.26
C HIS A 26 -18.71 -18.37 -4.03
N LYS A 27 -19.57 -18.90 -3.16
CA LYS A 27 -20.79 -18.22 -2.70
C LYS A 27 -20.59 -17.56 -1.34
N ASN A 28 -19.44 -17.78 -0.70
CA ASN A 28 -19.15 -17.33 0.64
C ASN A 28 -17.64 -17.08 0.82
N MET A 29 -17.28 -16.11 1.66
CA MET A 29 -15.89 -15.79 2.01
C MET A 29 -15.15 -16.98 2.62
N HIS A 30 -15.82 -17.79 3.43
CA HIS A 30 -15.23 -18.96 4.08
C HIS A 30 -14.94 -20.15 3.15
N ASP A 31 -15.40 -20.09 1.89
CA ASP A 31 -15.13 -21.13 0.89
C ASP A 31 -13.86 -20.84 0.07
N LEU A 32 -13.20 -19.69 0.29
CA LEU A 32 -11.95 -19.34 -0.38
C LEU A 32 -10.80 -20.20 0.13
N ASP A 33 -9.84 -20.52 -0.74
CA ASP A 33 -8.59 -21.19 -0.39
C ASP A 33 -7.41 -20.34 -0.85
N ILE A 34 -6.81 -19.59 0.08
CA ILE A 34 -5.84 -18.54 -0.20
C ILE A 34 -4.49 -18.94 0.40
N ASP A 35 -3.41 -18.72 -0.37
CA ASP A 35 -2.05 -18.95 0.12
C ASP A 35 -1.83 -18.15 1.42
N PRO A 36 -1.43 -18.79 2.54
CA PRO A 36 -1.25 -18.09 3.81
C PRO A 36 -0.20 -16.96 3.74
N ASN A 37 0.70 -17.00 2.77
CA ASN A 37 1.71 -15.95 2.56
C ASN A 37 1.19 -14.76 1.74
N PHE A 38 -0.02 -14.84 1.16
CA PHE A 38 -0.57 -13.75 0.36
C PHE A 38 -0.86 -12.53 1.24
N ALA A 39 -0.27 -11.38 0.91
CA ALA A 39 -0.23 -10.21 1.79
C ALA A 39 -1.48 -9.31 1.77
N PHE A 40 -2.45 -9.57 0.89
CA PHE A 40 -3.62 -8.68 0.69
C PHE A 40 -3.24 -7.20 0.52
N ASN A 41 -2.12 -6.98 -0.15
CA ASN A 41 -1.60 -5.68 -0.50
C ASN A 41 -1.62 -5.57 -2.03
N THR A 42 -2.22 -4.49 -2.53
CA THR A 42 -2.35 -4.25 -3.97
C THR A 42 -1.17 -3.49 -4.58
N THR A 43 -0.05 -3.34 -3.87
CA THR A 43 1.19 -2.75 -4.39
C THR A 43 2.14 -3.79 -4.98
N ARG A 44 3.14 -3.27 -5.70
CA ARG A 44 4.35 -3.95 -6.17
C ARG A 44 5.54 -3.08 -5.80
N MET A 45 6.56 -3.68 -5.22
CA MET A 45 7.87 -3.04 -5.06
C MET A 45 8.59 -3.02 -6.41
N VAL A 46 9.02 -1.86 -6.85
CA VAL A 46 9.72 -1.67 -8.12
C VAL A 46 11.13 -1.13 -7.87
N THR A 47 12.14 -1.90 -8.25
CA THR A 47 13.53 -1.43 -8.31
C THR A 47 13.67 -0.47 -9.49
N VAL A 48 14.21 0.72 -9.25
CA VAL A 48 14.38 1.76 -10.26
C VAL A 48 15.86 2.05 -10.45
N GLU A 49 16.38 1.71 -11.62
CA GLU A 49 17.74 2.01 -12.08
C GLU A 49 17.68 2.95 -13.29
N ILE A 50 18.09 4.21 -13.09
CA ILE A 50 18.08 5.23 -14.14
C ILE A 50 19.47 5.78 -14.38
N THR A 51 19.94 5.71 -15.61
CA THR A 51 21.13 6.42 -16.06
C THR A 51 20.75 7.73 -16.76
N GLY A 52 21.39 8.83 -16.41
CA GLY A 52 21.13 10.14 -16.99
C GLY A 52 22.34 11.06 -16.95
N PRO A 53 22.17 12.35 -17.28
CA PRO A 53 23.21 13.34 -17.05
C PRO A 53 23.54 13.41 -15.55
N ILE A 54 24.79 13.73 -15.20
CA ILE A 54 25.23 13.78 -13.80
C ILE A 54 24.44 14.82 -13.00
N GLU A 55 24.22 14.55 -11.71
CA GLU A 55 23.61 15.47 -10.76
C GLU A 55 22.34 16.19 -11.28
N THR A 56 21.46 15.44 -11.94
CA THR A 56 20.30 15.99 -12.68
C THR A 56 18.99 15.59 -12.03
N ASP A 57 18.21 16.58 -11.64
CA ASP A 57 16.89 16.40 -11.05
C ASP A 57 15.91 15.75 -12.04
N PHE A 58 15.14 14.78 -11.55
CA PHE A 58 14.00 14.23 -12.26
C PHE A 58 12.92 13.76 -11.27
N ASN A 59 11.70 13.65 -11.77
CA ASN A 59 10.57 13.12 -11.00
C ASN A 59 9.95 11.93 -11.74
N LEU A 60 9.37 11.00 -11.01
CA LEU A 60 8.52 9.96 -11.58
C LEU A 60 7.05 10.22 -11.23
N PHE A 61 6.16 10.03 -12.20
CA PHE A 61 4.72 10.21 -12.07
C PHE A 61 3.96 8.95 -12.46
N LEU A 62 2.83 8.70 -11.79
CA LEU A 62 1.90 7.63 -12.18
C LEU A 62 1.23 7.93 -13.53
N GLU A 63 0.98 9.21 -13.82
CA GLU A 63 0.18 9.68 -14.95
C GLU A 63 0.81 10.93 -15.56
N TYR A 64 0.57 11.13 -16.86
CA TYR A 64 0.97 12.33 -17.59
C TYR A 64 -0.19 12.75 -18.49
N ASP A 65 -0.70 13.96 -18.28
CA ASP A 65 -1.93 14.46 -18.91
C ASP A 65 -1.72 14.98 -20.34
N GLY A 66 -0.49 15.20 -20.80
CA GLY A 66 -0.22 15.70 -22.17
C GLY A 66 -0.67 17.14 -22.45
N ASP A 67 -1.72 17.62 -21.78
CA ASP A 67 -2.36 18.94 -21.93
C ASP A 67 -1.99 19.93 -20.81
N SER A 68 -1.26 19.49 -19.77
CA SER A 68 -0.83 20.38 -18.70
C SER A 68 0.30 21.30 -19.16
N LYS A 69 0.01 22.61 -19.06
CA LYS A 69 0.82 23.80 -19.32
C LYS A 69 2.33 23.57 -19.08
N SER A 70 3.16 24.18 -19.93
CA SER A 70 4.63 24.30 -19.84
C SER A 70 5.19 23.87 -18.46
N PRO A 71 6.05 22.83 -18.41
CA PRO A 71 6.45 22.11 -17.20
C PRO A 71 7.40 22.93 -16.27
N LYS A 72 6.98 24.13 -15.87
CA LYS A 72 7.79 25.05 -15.07
C LYS A 72 7.60 24.89 -13.57
N ASP A 73 6.62 24.13 -13.11
CA ASP A 73 6.41 23.85 -11.68
C ASP A 73 6.19 22.35 -11.43
N THR A 74 7.26 21.57 -11.60
CA THR A 74 7.33 20.12 -11.36
C THR A 74 7.01 19.72 -9.91
N LEU A 75 7.16 20.63 -8.95
CA LEU A 75 6.87 20.39 -7.53
C LEU A 75 5.37 20.42 -7.21
N LEU A 76 4.48 20.77 -8.14
CA LEU A 76 3.04 20.97 -7.87
C LEU A 76 2.11 19.91 -8.51
N LEU A 77 2.66 18.92 -9.21
CA LEU A 77 1.84 17.97 -9.96
C LEU A 77 1.34 16.82 -9.07
N ASP A 78 0.02 16.63 -9.07
CA ASP A 78 -0.63 15.46 -8.47
C ASP A 78 -0.10 14.16 -9.12
N GLY A 79 -0.04 13.07 -8.34
CA GLY A 79 0.38 11.78 -8.87
C GLY A 79 1.89 11.58 -9.02
N MET A 80 2.71 12.49 -8.49
CA MET A 80 4.16 12.28 -8.34
C MET A 80 4.46 11.16 -7.36
N VAL A 81 5.35 10.25 -7.70
CA VAL A 81 5.76 9.12 -6.84
C VAL A 81 7.09 9.44 -6.17
N VAL A 82 8.04 9.99 -6.91
CA VAL A 82 9.34 10.40 -6.37
C VAL A 82 9.81 11.69 -7.02
N ALA A 83 10.44 12.54 -6.21
CA ALA A 83 11.24 13.68 -6.66
C ALA A 83 12.68 13.46 -6.22
N THR A 84 13.58 13.27 -7.19
CA THR A 84 14.95 12.79 -6.95
C THR A 84 15.91 13.32 -8.02
N MET A 85 17.11 12.77 -8.09
CA MET A 85 18.13 13.11 -9.07
C MET A 85 19.10 11.95 -9.31
N THR A 86 19.82 12.00 -10.42
CA THR A 86 21.01 11.17 -10.64
C THR A 86 22.19 11.65 -9.77
N ASP A 87 23.09 10.75 -9.45
CA ASP A 87 24.29 11.01 -8.66
C ASP A 87 25.44 11.64 -9.49
N SER A 88 26.63 11.75 -8.90
CA SER A 88 27.83 12.29 -9.55
C SER A 88 28.39 11.42 -10.68
N THR A 89 27.90 10.17 -10.81
CA THR A 89 28.18 9.25 -11.91
C THR A 89 27.09 9.23 -12.97
N GLY A 90 25.95 9.89 -12.70
CA GLY A 90 24.78 9.89 -13.58
C GLY A 90 23.81 8.74 -13.30
N MET A 91 23.91 8.07 -12.16
CA MET A 91 23.06 6.94 -11.78
C MET A 91 22.06 7.33 -10.69
N TYR A 92 20.85 6.78 -10.76
CA TYR A 92 19.91 6.71 -9.65
C TYR A 92 19.49 5.26 -9.46
N GLU A 93 19.52 4.78 -8.22
CA GLU A 93 19.08 3.44 -7.85
C GLU A 93 18.31 3.47 -6.53
N ASP A 94 17.04 3.06 -6.56
CA ASP A 94 16.17 3.03 -5.38
C ASP A 94 14.98 2.08 -5.56
N PHE A 95 14.15 1.96 -4.54
CA PHE A 95 12.88 1.24 -4.58
C PHE A 95 11.70 2.20 -4.50
N ILE A 96 10.63 1.89 -5.22
CA ILE A 96 9.34 2.58 -5.08
C ILE A 96 8.21 1.55 -5.00
N SER A 97 7.21 1.81 -4.16
CA SER A 97 5.99 0.99 -4.09
C SER A 97 4.92 1.59 -5.00
N LEU A 98 4.43 0.79 -5.95
CA LEU A 98 3.46 1.22 -6.97
C LEU A 98 2.22 0.32 -6.97
N PRO A 99 1.04 0.81 -7.39
CA PRO A 99 -0.11 -0.06 -7.59
C PRO A 99 0.21 -1.21 -8.56
N SER A 100 -0.05 -2.45 -8.16
CA SER A 100 0.40 -3.69 -8.82
C SER A 100 -0.11 -3.85 -10.26
N TYR A 101 -1.24 -3.22 -10.60
CA TYR A 101 -1.77 -3.22 -11.96
C TYR A 101 -0.99 -2.30 -12.93
N ARG A 102 -0.18 -1.36 -12.42
CA ARG A 102 0.58 -0.42 -13.26
C ARG A 102 1.63 -1.17 -14.10
N SER A 103 1.80 -0.70 -15.33
CA SER A 103 2.77 -1.21 -16.31
C SER A 103 3.82 -0.18 -16.71
N HIS A 104 3.68 1.06 -16.25
CA HIS A 104 4.59 2.15 -16.57
C HIS A 104 4.48 3.31 -15.58
N VAL A 105 5.51 4.15 -15.57
CA VAL A 105 5.53 5.49 -14.98
C VAL A 105 6.04 6.49 -16.01
N TYR A 106 6.02 7.78 -15.69
CA TYR A 106 6.58 8.83 -16.53
C TYR A 106 7.72 9.53 -15.78
N LEU A 107 8.91 9.50 -16.37
CA LEU A 107 10.03 10.31 -15.94
C LEU A 107 9.91 11.70 -16.53
N GLN A 108 10.17 12.71 -15.71
CA GLN A 108 10.26 14.10 -16.14
C GLN A 108 11.53 14.75 -15.61
N SER A 109 12.27 15.43 -16.47
CA SER A 109 13.42 16.28 -16.10
C SER A 109 13.37 17.58 -16.88
N GLY A 110 13.03 18.69 -16.21
CA GLY A 110 12.66 19.94 -16.89
C GLY A 110 11.49 19.73 -17.86
N GLU A 111 11.71 20.06 -19.14
CA GLU A 111 10.74 19.83 -20.22
C GLU A 111 10.83 18.42 -20.84
N TYR A 112 11.85 17.64 -20.48
CA TYR A 112 12.00 16.27 -20.98
C TYR A 112 11.03 15.33 -20.27
N ILE A 113 10.29 14.54 -21.03
CA ILE A 113 9.39 13.51 -20.50
C ILE A 113 9.64 12.20 -21.23
N LYS A 114 9.69 11.10 -20.47
CA LYS A 114 9.83 9.74 -21.01
C LYS A 114 8.92 8.78 -20.26
N LYS A 115 8.14 8.01 -21.00
CA LYS A 115 7.41 6.86 -20.47
C LYS A 115 8.39 5.73 -20.20
N LEU A 116 8.42 5.25 -18.96
CA LEU A 116 9.26 4.14 -18.51
C LEU A 116 8.38 2.91 -18.28
N THR A 117 8.77 1.76 -18.84
CA THR A 117 8.01 0.50 -18.67
C THR A 117 8.44 -0.18 -17.39
N ILE A 118 7.48 -0.71 -16.64
CA ILE A 118 7.73 -1.58 -15.47
C ILE A 118 7.78 -3.02 -15.97
N ASN A 119 8.96 -3.63 -15.90
CA ASN A 119 9.13 -5.06 -16.15
C ASN A 119 8.78 -5.83 -14.88
N LYS A 120 7.74 -6.66 -14.92
CA LYS A 120 7.33 -7.46 -13.76
C LYS A 120 8.30 -8.63 -13.60
N THR A 121 8.92 -8.77 -12.43
CA THR A 121 9.85 -9.86 -12.11
C THR A 121 9.17 -10.95 -11.28
N SER A 122 8.16 -10.58 -10.49
CA SER A 122 7.25 -11.50 -9.78
C SER A 122 5.84 -10.89 -9.65
N THR A 123 4.99 -11.47 -8.81
CA THR A 123 3.70 -10.88 -8.43
C THR A 123 3.88 -9.58 -7.65
N THR A 124 4.82 -9.58 -6.71
CA THR A 124 5.11 -8.51 -5.74
C THR A 124 6.27 -7.61 -6.15
N GLU A 125 7.06 -8.00 -7.15
CA GLU A 125 8.27 -7.27 -7.57
C GLU A 125 8.25 -6.89 -9.06
N GLY A 126 8.96 -5.81 -9.37
CA GLY A 126 9.28 -5.40 -10.74
C GLY A 126 10.51 -4.52 -10.80
N GLU A 127 10.90 -4.14 -12.02
CA GLU A 127 12.07 -3.31 -12.27
C GLU A 127 11.80 -2.29 -13.37
N ILE A 128 12.46 -1.15 -13.27
CA ILE A 128 12.63 -0.15 -14.32
C ILE A 128 14.13 0.04 -14.48
N ILE A 129 14.66 -0.34 -15.64
CA ILE A 129 16.06 -0.10 -15.99
C ILE A 129 16.05 0.73 -17.27
N ASP A 130 16.46 2.00 -17.18
CA ASP A 130 16.38 2.88 -18.34
C ASP A 130 17.44 4.00 -18.33
N THR A 131 17.56 4.70 -19.46
CA THR A 131 18.44 5.84 -19.65
C THR A 131 17.69 7.04 -20.22
N PHE A 132 18.05 8.26 -19.80
CA PHE A 132 17.59 9.49 -20.42
C PHE A 132 18.74 10.46 -20.73
N THR A 133 18.52 11.35 -21.68
CA THR A 133 19.49 12.37 -22.09
C THR A 133 18.79 13.71 -22.26
N LEU A 134 19.44 14.79 -21.83
CA LEU A 134 18.92 16.15 -22.00
C LEU A 134 19.63 16.88 -23.14
N SER A 135 18.90 17.72 -23.87
CA SER A 135 19.53 18.70 -24.76
C SER A 135 20.28 19.76 -23.93
N LYS A 136 21.31 20.39 -24.49
CA LYS A 136 22.10 21.42 -23.79
C LYS A 136 21.26 22.57 -23.23
N ASP A 137 20.12 22.86 -23.86
CA ASP A 137 19.23 23.96 -23.48
C ASP A 137 18.28 23.58 -22.32
N ASN A 138 18.15 22.28 -22.02
CA ASN A 138 17.34 21.75 -20.90
C ASN A 138 18.17 21.47 -19.63
N ASN A 139 19.48 21.70 -19.67
CA ASN A 139 20.37 21.60 -18.51
C ASN A 139 20.22 22.84 -17.61
N SER A 140 19.12 22.95 -16.89
CA SER A 140 19.11 23.74 -15.66
C SER A 140 19.38 22.78 -14.52
N PRO A 141 20.56 22.81 -13.89
CA PRO A 141 20.80 22.06 -12.67
C PRO A 141 19.99 22.75 -11.56
N SER A 142 18.70 22.44 -11.51
CA SER A 142 17.99 22.47 -10.24
C SER A 142 18.77 21.53 -9.32
N LYS A 143 19.15 22.03 -8.15
CA LYS A 143 19.76 21.21 -7.11
C LYS A 143 18.66 20.96 -6.11
N CYS A 144 17.92 19.88 -6.28
CA CYS A 144 17.00 19.46 -5.22
C CYS A 144 17.83 19.24 -3.95
N PHE A 145 17.46 19.91 -2.86
CA PHE A 145 18.12 19.76 -1.55
C PHE A 145 17.54 18.56 -0.76
N TYR A 146 16.35 18.13 -1.14
CA TYR A 146 15.60 17.08 -0.47
C TYR A 146 15.09 16.08 -1.50
N ILE A 147 15.02 14.81 -1.13
CA ILE A 147 14.32 13.78 -1.92
C ILE A 147 12.99 13.55 -1.24
N TYR A 148 11.94 13.35 -2.04
CA TYR A 148 10.59 13.08 -1.56
C TYR A 148 10.07 11.81 -2.22
N CYS A 149 9.69 10.81 -1.42
CA CYS A 149 8.97 9.62 -1.88
C CYS A 149 7.54 9.70 -1.36
N TYR A 150 6.56 9.53 -2.25
CA TYR A 150 5.13 9.67 -1.96
C TYR A 150 4.42 8.33 -2.17
N TYR A 151 3.53 7.97 -1.25
CA TYR A 151 2.83 6.68 -1.30
C TYR A 151 1.32 6.87 -1.06
N PRO A 152 0.46 6.36 -1.98
CA PRO A 152 0.80 5.77 -3.28
C PRO A 152 1.32 6.78 -4.31
N ALA A 153 0.98 8.07 -4.14
CA ALA A 153 1.56 9.19 -4.88
C ALA A 153 1.14 10.52 -4.23
N LYS A 154 1.77 11.62 -4.63
CA LYS A 154 1.44 12.97 -4.16
C LYS A 154 -0.04 13.28 -4.35
N ASN A 155 -0.71 13.65 -3.25
CA ASN A 155 -2.14 13.97 -3.19
C ASN A 155 -3.07 12.81 -3.63
N LYS A 156 -2.58 11.57 -3.60
CA LYS A 156 -3.38 10.36 -3.82
C LYS A 156 -3.33 9.52 -2.54
N TYR A 157 -4.47 9.04 -2.08
CA TYR A 157 -4.57 8.16 -0.91
C TYR A 157 -4.57 6.71 -1.36
N GLY A 158 -4.12 5.81 -0.49
CA GLY A 158 -4.50 4.40 -0.49
C GLY A 158 -5.49 4.13 0.63
N THR A 159 -6.40 3.18 0.47
CA THR A 159 -7.38 2.80 1.48
C THR A 159 -6.91 1.56 2.25
N ILE A 160 -6.98 1.63 3.58
CA ILE A 160 -6.79 0.51 4.49
C ILE A 160 -8.16 0.17 5.07
N MET A 161 -8.50 -1.11 5.05
CA MET A 161 -9.78 -1.63 5.53
C MET A 161 -9.52 -2.74 6.55
N PHE A 162 -10.27 -2.74 7.65
CA PHE A 162 -10.17 -3.73 8.72
C PHE A 162 -11.51 -4.36 9.07
N GLU A 163 -11.43 -5.58 9.59
CA GLU A 163 -12.43 -6.24 10.45
C GLU A 163 -12.02 -6.10 11.92
N ASP A 164 -12.96 -6.08 12.86
CA ASP A 164 -12.72 -5.82 14.29
C ASP A 164 -12.77 -7.06 15.20
N ARG A 165 -13.17 -8.22 14.66
CA ARG A 165 -13.56 -9.40 15.47
C ARG A 165 -12.44 -10.41 15.73
N TRP A 166 -11.22 -10.17 15.24
CA TRP A 166 -10.09 -11.07 15.47
C TRP A 166 -9.98 -11.42 16.96
N PRO A 167 -9.76 -12.69 17.36
CA PRO A 167 -9.35 -13.82 16.54
C PRO A 167 -10.50 -14.59 15.87
N TYR A 168 -11.74 -14.12 15.96
CA TYR A 168 -12.88 -14.71 15.27
C TYR A 168 -13.18 -13.97 13.97
N THR A 169 -13.79 -14.68 13.06
CA THR A 169 -14.30 -14.12 11.82
C THR A 169 -15.67 -13.43 11.98
N GLY A 170 -15.96 -12.53 11.05
CA GLY A 170 -17.18 -11.73 10.95
C GLY A 170 -17.95 -12.00 9.67
N ASP A 171 -18.66 -10.98 9.20
CA ASP A 171 -19.38 -10.96 7.93
C ASP A 171 -18.51 -10.52 6.74
N TYR A 172 -17.27 -10.09 6.99
CA TYR A 172 -16.26 -9.82 5.95
C TYR A 172 -16.64 -8.70 4.98
N ASP A 173 -17.38 -7.70 5.45
CA ASP A 173 -17.66 -6.50 4.67
C ASP A 173 -16.43 -5.56 4.59
N LEU A 174 -15.42 -5.78 5.44
CA LEU A 174 -14.17 -5.04 5.54
C LEU A 174 -14.42 -3.53 5.70
N ASN A 175 -15.41 -3.15 6.51
CA ASN A 175 -15.73 -1.75 6.77
C ASN A 175 -15.73 -1.35 8.25
N ASP A 176 -15.37 -2.26 9.17
CA ASP A 176 -15.28 -1.97 10.61
C ASP A 176 -14.37 -0.76 10.90
N LEU A 177 -13.30 -0.61 10.11
CA LEU A 177 -12.63 0.67 9.88
C LEU A 177 -12.29 0.83 8.40
N VAL A 178 -12.67 1.97 7.81
CA VAL A 178 -12.18 2.42 6.50
C VAL A 178 -11.40 3.72 6.68
N ILE A 179 -10.09 3.65 6.43
CA ILE A 179 -9.18 4.79 6.55
C ILE A 179 -8.32 4.95 5.30
N ASP A 180 -8.29 6.15 4.76
CA ASP A 180 -7.42 6.52 3.65
C ASP A 180 -6.10 7.08 4.22
N ALA A 181 -4.97 6.65 3.67
CA ALA A 181 -3.63 7.08 4.07
C ALA A 181 -2.80 7.57 2.87
N ASN A 182 -2.05 8.65 3.05
CA ASN A 182 -1.04 9.15 2.13
C ASN A 182 0.25 9.42 2.93
N TRP A 183 1.38 8.96 2.41
CA TRP A 183 2.67 9.05 3.09
C TRP A 183 3.67 9.83 2.26
N ILE A 184 4.55 10.56 2.95
CA ILE A 184 5.68 11.25 2.37
C ILE A 184 6.92 10.97 3.22
N GLU A 185 7.90 10.31 2.62
CA GLU A 185 9.23 10.19 3.21
C GLU A 185 10.12 11.32 2.69
N LYS A 186 10.77 12.05 3.60
CA LYS A 186 11.63 13.19 3.28
C LYS A 186 13.07 12.86 3.62
N TYR A 187 13.94 12.92 2.62
CA TYR A 187 15.36 12.62 2.79
C TYR A 187 16.23 13.85 2.59
N ASN A 188 17.33 13.92 3.34
CA ASN A 188 18.32 14.98 3.20
C ASN A 188 19.41 14.54 2.22
N ARG A 189 19.51 15.24 1.09
CA ARG A 189 20.51 14.95 0.04
C ARG A 189 21.95 14.98 0.55
N TRP A 190 22.27 15.83 1.52
CA TRP A 190 23.65 16.00 2.01
C TRP A 190 24.00 15.09 3.18
N SER A 191 23.04 14.31 3.64
CA SER A 191 23.22 13.35 4.71
C SER A 191 23.16 11.95 4.15
N TRP A 192 24.33 11.40 3.89
CA TRP A 192 24.49 10.04 3.39
C TRP A 192 24.82 9.12 4.55
N ILE A 193 24.47 7.85 4.38
CA ILE A 193 24.92 6.81 5.28
C ILE A 193 25.46 5.65 4.46
N TYR A 194 26.74 5.33 4.67
CA TYR A 194 27.37 4.17 4.05
C TYR A 194 27.03 2.94 4.86
N VAL A 195 26.62 1.88 4.19
CA VAL A 195 26.31 0.59 4.82
C VAL A 195 27.40 -0.39 4.42
N PRO A 196 28.37 -0.67 5.30
CA PRO A 196 29.52 -1.50 4.96
C PRO A 196 29.15 -2.91 4.48
N PRO A 197 28.17 -3.62 5.07
CA PRO A 197 27.82 -4.95 4.61
C PRO A 197 27.21 -5.01 3.20
N LEU A 198 26.58 -3.92 2.73
CA LEU A 198 26.02 -3.83 1.37
C LEU A 198 26.94 -3.10 0.40
N HIS A 199 28.02 -2.50 0.88
CA HIS A 199 28.90 -1.63 0.10
C HIS A 199 28.15 -0.51 -0.65
N ARG A 200 27.05 0.01 -0.06
CA ARG A 200 26.14 0.96 -0.71
C ARG A 200 25.86 2.17 0.19
N TRP A 201 25.61 3.32 -0.44
CA TRP A 201 25.24 4.56 0.25
C TRP A 201 23.75 4.82 0.13
N PHE A 202 23.14 5.30 1.21
CA PHE A 202 21.72 5.60 1.27
C PHE A 202 21.50 7.03 1.74
N TYR A 203 20.41 7.65 1.28
CA TYR A 203 19.97 8.93 1.80
C TYR A 203 19.37 8.75 3.19
N ARG A 204 19.65 9.67 4.11
CA ARG A 204 19.00 9.65 5.43
C ARG A 204 17.62 10.29 5.33
N ILE A 205 16.59 9.52 5.67
CA ILE A 205 15.27 10.07 6.01
C ILE A 205 15.43 10.95 7.26
N PHE A 206 14.71 12.07 7.29
CA PHE A 206 14.67 12.96 8.44
C PHE A 206 13.25 13.22 8.94
N GLU A 207 12.23 12.97 8.12
CA GLU A 207 10.83 13.09 8.50
C GLU A 207 9.96 12.14 7.65
N ILE A 208 9.00 11.50 8.32
CA ILE A 208 7.86 10.86 7.69
C ILE A 208 6.65 11.77 7.95
N GLU A 209 5.96 12.19 6.89
CA GLU A 209 4.66 12.86 6.98
C GLU A 209 3.57 11.88 6.56
N ALA A 210 2.54 11.74 7.38
CA ALA A 210 1.39 10.88 7.12
C ALA A 210 0.11 11.70 7.13
N LYS A 211 -0.72 11.56 6.11
CA LYS A 211 -2.05 12.16 6.04
C LYS A 211 -3.07 11.04 6.11
N PHE A 212 -3.96 11.14 7.06
CA PHE A 212 -5.04 10.19 7.26
C PHE A 212 -6.38 10.83 6.99
N LYS A 213 -7.31 10.02 6.50
CA LYS A 213 -8.71 10.38 6.32
C LYS A 213 -9.57 9.21 6.80
N ILE A 214 -10.16 9.37 7.99
CA ILE A 214 -11.11 8.39 8.54
C ILE A 214 -12.43 8.57 7.78
N ARG A 215 -12.91 7.52 7.14
CA ARG A 215 -14.09 7.57 6.25
C ARG A 215 -15.32 6.95 6.86
N ALA A 216 -15.18 5.79 7.50
CA ALA A 216 -16.30 5.01 8.01
C ALA A 216 -15.86 4.07 9.14
N THR A 217 -16.84 3.59 9.90
CA THR A 217 -16.70 2.48 10.84
C THR A 217 -18.02 1.71 10.94
N GLY A 218 -18.00 0.45 10.53
CA GLY A 218 -19.05 -0.54 10.77
C GLY A 218 -18.99 -1.20 12.15
N ALA A 219 -17.96 -0.87 12.92
CA ALA A 219 -17.78 -1.45 14.25
C ALA A 219 -18.83 -0.95 15.24
N SER A 220 -19.31 -1.88 16.08
CA SER A 220 -20.00 -1.54 17.33
C SER A 220 -19.03 -1.44 18.51
N TYR A 221 -17.83 -2.02 18.38
CA TYR A 221 -16.75 -1.85 19.34
C TYR A 221 -16.13 -0.46 19.23
N LYS A 222 -15.45 -0.07 20.31
CA LYS A 222 -14.56 1.08 20.24
C LYS A 222 -13.32 0.67 19.46
N ILE A 223 -13.05 1.37 18.36
CA ILE A 223 -11.89 1.11 17.50
C ILE A 223 -10.93 2.27 17.60
N SER A 224 -9.65 1.97 17.77
CA SER A 224 -8.57 2.94 17.68
C SER A 224 -7.56 2.48 16.63
N TYR A 225 -6.83 3.43 16.07
CA TYR A 225 -5.85 3.17 15.00
C TYR A 225 -4.43 3.41 15.53
N ALA A 226 -3.45 2.71 14.96
CA ALA A 226 -2.04 2.92 15.24
C ALA A 226 -1.19 2.51 14.03
N VAL A 227 0.03 3.03 13.99
CA VAL A 227 1.04 2.65 12.99
C VAL A 227 2.37 2.41 13.67
N GLN A 228 2.92 1.21 13.50
CA GLN A 228 4.28 0.90 13.88
C GLN A 228 5.23 1.11 12.70
N LEU A 229 6.23 1.96 12.89
CA LEU A 229 7.33 2.16 11.95
C LEU A 229 8.33 1.01 12.06
N PRO A 230 9.23 0.80 11.08
CA PRO A 230 10.31 -0.17 11.19
C PRO A 230 11.15 0.01 12.47
N ASP A 231 11.60 -1.08 13.09
CA ASP A 231 12.45 -1.02 14.31
C ASP A 231 13.74 -0.21 14.14
N LEU A 232 14.20 -0.07 12.89
CA LEU A 232 15.39 0.69 12.52
C LEU A 232 15.12 2.21 12.45
N CYS A 233 13.85 2.60 12.47
CA CYS A 233 13.39 3.97 12.44
C CYS A 233 13.15 4.46 13.87
N TYR A 234 14.07 5.28 14.40
CA TYR A 234 13.87 5.94 15.69
C TYR A 234 13.24 7.30 15.48
N ILE A 235 12.24 7.63 16.30
CA ILE A 235 11.60 8.94 16.28
C ILE A 235 12.47 9.91 17.07
N ASP A 236 13.08 10.87 16.37
CA ASP A 236 14.03 11.82 16.90
C ASP A 236 13.42 13.22 17.03
N GLY A 237 12.53 13.37 17.99
CA GLY A 237 11.88 14.64 18.30
C GLY A 237 10.41 14.49 18.63
N ALA A 238 9.72 15.62 18.69
CA ALA A 238 8.28 15.63 18.96
C ALA A 238 7.49 15.28 17.70
N VAL A 239 6.63 14.26 17.81
CA VAL A 239 5.55 14.02 16.84
C VAL A 239 4.57 15.19 16.92
N THR A 240 4.22 15.77 15.78
CA THR A 240 3.23 16.86 15.71
C THR A 240 2.07 16.47 14.82
N THR A 241 0.87 16.94 15.14
CA THR A 241 -0.35 16.56 14.41
C THR A 241 -1.29 17.73 14.21
N THR A 242 -2.24 17.55 13.27
CA THR A 242 -3.40 18.42 13.09
C THR A 242 -4.69 17.75 13.58
N LEU A 243 -4.59 16.87 14.57
CA LEU A 243 -5.74 16.13 15.09
C LEU A 243 -6.84 17.09 15.60
N PRO A 244 -8.13 16.71 15.45
CA PRO A 244 -9.23 17.42 16.10
C PRO A 244 -9.03 17.58 17.61
N GLN A 245 -9.60 18.64 18.18
CA GLN A 245 -9.48 18.92 19.61
C GLN A 245 -10.02 17.76 20.46
N GLY A 246 -9.21 17.30 21.42
CA GLY A 246 -9.57 16.21 22.34
C GLY A 246 -9.20 14.82 21.83
N LEU A 247 -8.58 14.71 20.66
CA LEU A 247 -7.90 13.50 20.21
C LEU A 247 -6.39 13.65 20.44
N GLU A 248 -5.74 12.56 20.81
CA GLU A 248 -4.32 12.58 21.17
C GLU A 248 -3.53 11.54 20.36
N VAL A 249 -2.22 11.76 20.29
CA VAL A 249 -1.27 10.79 19.76
C VAL A 249 -0.23 10.51 20.84
N GLU A 250 0.10 9.25 21.01
CA GLU A 250 1.19 8.79 21.85
C GLU A 250 2.27 8.15 20.98
N GLN A 251 3.51 8.30 21.44
CA GLN A 251 4.63 7.57 20.90
C GLN A 251 5.02 6.49 21.89
N ASP A 252 5.10 5.25 21.41
CA ASP A 252 5.68 4.12 22.14
C ASP A 252 6.77 3.48 21.28
N ASN A 253 8.04 3.75 21.62
CA ASN A 253 9.21 3.40 20.80
C ASN A 253 9.10 3.91 19.35
N ASN A 254 8.96 3.00 18.38
CA ASN A 254 8.75 3.22 16.94
C ASN A 254 7.26 3.19 16.54
N THR A 255 6.34 3.11 17.50
CA THR A 255 4.90 3.06 17.27
C THR A 255 4.25 4.41 17.53
N ILE A 256 3.45 4.86 16.56
CA ILE A 256 2.56 6.02 16.65
C ILE A 256 1.16 5.52 16.94
N ILE A 257 0.63 5.90 18.10
CA ILE A 257 -0.62 5.40 18.63
C ILE A 257 -1.61 6.55 18.64
N PHE A 258 -2.77 6.37 18.01
CA PHE A 258 -3.82 7.35 18.10
C PHE A 258 -4.77 7.02 19.24
N ILE A 259 -4.78 7.87 20.27
CA ILE A 259 -5.63 7.71 21.44
C ILE A 259 -6.98 8.38 21.16
N PHE A 260 -7.83 7.68 20.40
CA PHE A 260 -9.21 8.05 20.17
C PHE A 260 -10.08 6.85 19.79
N ASP A 261 -11.38 6.97 20.01
CA ASP A 261 -12.38 6.12 19.34
C ASP A 261 -12.66 6.65 17.93
N VAL A 262 -12.77 5.79 16.92
CA VAL A 262 -13.09 6.21 15.55
C VAL A 262 -14.46 6.89 15.49
N HIS A 263 -15.46 6.43 16.27
CA HIS A 263 -16.75 7.13 16.36
C HIS A 263 -16.59 8.55 16.88
N GLN A 264 -15.77 8.73 17.92
CA GLN A 264 -15.44 10.04 18.51
C GLN A 264 -14.74 10.93 17.47
N ALA A 265 -13.79 10.38 16.71
CA ALA A 265 -13.08 11.11 15.67
C ALA A 265 -14.04 11.62 14.59
N LEU A 266 -14.99 10.78 14.13
CA LEU A 266 -16.02 11.14 13.15
C LEU A 266 -17.12 12.07 13.71
N GLY A 267 -17.19 12.23 15.03
CA GLY A 267 -18.28 12.97 15.70
C GLY A 267 -19.62 12.22 15.71
N SER A 268 -19.58 10.90 15.55
CA SER A 268 -20.73 10.00 15.58
C SER A 268 -20.96 9.41 16.99
N PRO A 269 -22.17 8.93 17.31
CA PRO A 269 -22.42 8.21 18.56
C PRO A 269 -21.58 6.93 18.65
N ALA A 270 -21.04 6.64 19.84
CA ALA A 270 -20.28 5.42 20.06
C ALA A 270 -21.10 4.15 19.78
N GLY A 271 -20.49 3.18 19.12
CA GLY A 271 -21.08 1.88 18.82
C GLY A 271 -22.19 1.89 17.76
N THR A 272 -22.27 2.95 16.95
CA THR A 272 -23.19 3.00 15.80
C THR A 272 -22.45 2.82 14.49
N TRP A 273 -23.03 2.06 13.57
CA TRP A 273 -22.61 2.02 12.17
C TRP A 273 -22.60 3.43 11.59
N THR A 274 -21.41 3.87 11.17
CA THR A 274 -21.15 5.23 10.75
C THR A 274 -20.60 5.22 9.34
N ASN A 275 -21.39 5.78 8.43
CA ASN A 275 -21.13 5.80 7.00
C ASN A 275 -21.04 4.41 6.34
N THR A 276 -21.61 3.35 6.92
CA THR A 276 -21.68 2.01 6.31
C THR A 276 -23.13 1.56 6.04
N ASP A 277 -24.12 2.25 6.63
CA ASP A 277 -25.55 2.04 6.44
C ASP A 277 -26.22 3.35 5.97
N GLU A 278 -26.78 3.33 4.75
CA GLU A 278 -27.43 4.50 4.10
C GLU A 278 -28.70 4.97 4.83
N SER A 279 -29.25 4.17 5.76
CA SER A 279 -30.38 4.56 6.61
C SER A 279 -29.97 5.39 7.84
N MET A 280 -28.68 5.44 8.14
CA MET A 280 -28.10 6.16 9.27
C MET A 280 -27.70 7.60 8.88
N THR A 281 -27.40 8.42 9.89
CA THR A 281 -26.91 9.78 9.65
C THR A 281 -25.52 9.73 9.03
N TYR A 282 -25.31 10.48 7.94
CA TYR A 282 -23.98 10.68 7.36
C TYR A 282 -23.15 11.66 8.17
N PHE A 283 -21.89 11.29 8.42
CA PHE A 283 -20.89 12.12 9.08
C PHE A 283 -19.76 12.41 8.09
N ASN A 284 -19.30 13.67 8.02
CA ASN A 284 -18.20 13.99 7.10
C ASN A 284 -16.91 13.27 7.54
N PRO A 285 -16.16 12.67 6.58
CA PRO A 285 -14.84 12.14 6.85
C PRO A 285 -13.92 13.15 7.53
N VAL A 286 -13.03 12.66 8.39
CA VAL A 286 -12.12 13.50 9.17
C VAL A 286 -10.69 13.29 8.70
N GLU A 287 -10.04 14.39 8.36
CA GLU A 287 -8.66 14.41 7.86
C GLU A 287 -7.71 15.00 8.90
N PHE A 288 -6.53 14.39 9.04
CA PHE A 288 -5.46 14.93 9.87
C PHE A 288 -4.09 14.54 9.31
N THR A 289 -3.09 15.34 9.64
CA THR A 289 -1.69 15.11 9.28
C THR A 289 -0.87 14.82 10.53
N VAL A 290 0.12 13.96 10.39
CA VAL A 290 1.12 13.61 11.41
C VAL A 290 2.49 13.84 10.81
N HIS A 291 3.34 14.58 11.51
CA HIS A 291 4.76 14.73 11.18
C HIS A 291 5.58 13.99 12.22
N ILE A 292 6.39 13.05 11.74
CA ILE A 292 7.20 12.16 12.56
C ILE A 292 8.66 12.44 12.21
N PRO A 293 9.39 13.22 13.03
CA PRO A 293 10.82 13.41 12.84
C PRO A 293 11.51 12.08 13.14
N VAL A 294 12.37 11.62 12.24
CA VAL A 294 12.99 10.30 12.33
C VAL A 294 14.48 10.34 12.06
N GLN A 295 15.21 9.41 12.66
CA GLN A 295 16.59 9.09 12.32
C GLN A 295 16.75 7.57 12.19
N TYR A 296 17.39 7.11 11.11
CA TYR A 296 17.83 5.72 11.03
C TYR A 296 19.01 5.48 11.97
N VAL A 297 18.90 4.44 12.79
CA VAL A 297 19.94 4.06 13.73
C VAL A 297 20.81 2.96 13.13
N ASN A 298 22.13 3.13 13.27
CA ASN A 298 23.15 2.08 13.19
C ASN A 298 23.13 1.19 11.93
N VAL A 299 23.61 1.71 10.80
CA VAL A 299 23.89 0.95 9.55
C VAL A 299 24.90 -0.20 9.64
N ASN A 300 25.47 -0.42 10.82
CA ASN A 300 26.29 -1.60 11.10
C ASN A 300 25.48 -2.72 11.76
N ASP A 301 24.19 -2.52 12.05
CA ASP A 301 23.30 -3.55 12.57
C ASP A 301 23.01 -4.59 11.47
N PRO A 302 23.31 -5.88 11.69
CA PRO A 302 22.95 -6.95 10.76
C PRO A 302 21.46 -6.97 10.38
N ALA A 303 20.56 -6.49 11.26
CA ALA A 303 19.14 -6.36 10.97
C ALA A 303 18.87 -5.34 9.85
N TRP A 304 19.65 -4.26 9.76
CA TRP A 304 19.60 -3.29 8.67
C TRP A 304 20.06 -3.88 7.33
N VAL A 305 21.02 -4.81 7.38
CA VAL A 305 21.50 -5.52 6.18
C VAL A 305 20.47 -6.53 5.70
N ALA A 306 19.79 -7.21 6.63
CA ALA A 306 18.68 -8.10 6.31
C ALA A 306 17.49 -7.32 5.73
N TRP A 307 17.14 -6.17 6.32
CA TRP A 307 16.12 -5.22 5.84
C TRP A 307 16.25 -4.92 4.35
N ASN A 308 17.44 -4.52 3.91
CA ASN A 308 17.67 -4.14 2.52
C ASN A 308 17.78 -5.32 1.55
N ASN A 309 17.96 -6.53 2.07
CA ASN A 309 17.99 -7.75 1.26
C ASN A 309 16.62 -8.46 1.23
N ASP A 310 15.76 -8.21 2.22
CA ASP A 310 14.41 -8.74 2.29
C ASP A 310 13.40 -7.76 1.71
N LYS A 311 13.36 -7.72 0.38
CA LYS A 311 12.39 -6.95 -0.42
C LYS A 311 10.93 -7.32 -0.18
N ASN A 312 10.65 -8.35 0.63
CA ASN A 312 9.30 -8.85 0.86
C ASN A 312 8.76 -8.55 2.26
N ASN A 313 9.51 -7.86 3.13
CA ASN A 313 9.00 -7.55 4.46
C ASN A 313 8.12 -6.27 4.43
N PRO A 314 6.81 -6.43 4.66
CA PRO A 314 5.83 -5.38 4.39
C PRO A 314 5.84 -4.26 5.44
N ILE A 315 6.56 -4.42 6.57
CA ILE A 315 6.70 -3.36 7.61
C ILE A 315 7.54 -2.18 7.14
N TYR A 316 8.35 -2.35 6.09
CA TYR A 316 9.42 -1.43 5.75
C TYR A 316 9.03 -0.27 4.86
N ASP A 317 7.94 -0.39 4.10
CA ASP A 317 7.42 0.66 3.26
C ASP A 317 5.98 1.01 3.65
N PRO A 318 5.52 2.23 3.36
CA PRO A 318 4.11 2.59 3.43
C PRO A 318 3.19 1.53 2.78
N PRO A 319 2.09 1.14 3.47
CA PRO A 319 1.46 1.83 4.59
C PRO A 319 2.07 1.54 5.97
N TYR A 320 3.30 1.01 6.05
CA TYR A 320 3.95 0.53 7.28
C TYR A 320 3.08 -0.49 8.01
N ASN A 321 3.43 -0.84 9.24
CA ASN A 321 2.60 -1.72 10.05
C ASN A 321 1.42 -0.94 10.64
N SER A 322 0.38 -0.76 9.82
CA SER A 322 -0.89 -0.17 10.21
C SER A 322 -1.79 -1.22 10.88
N PHE A 323 -2.42 -0.85 12.00
CA PHE A 323 -3.27 -1.76 12.78
C PHE A 323 -4.34 -1.02 13.58
N ILE A 324 -5.33 -1.78 14.03
CA ILE A 324 -6.33 -1.31 14.99
C ILE A 324 -6.17 -2.02 16.33
N TYR A 325 -6.66 -1.41 17.39
CA TYR A 325 -6.86 -2.07 18.68
C TYR A 325 -8.28 -1.80 19.18
N VAL A 326 -8.85 -2.79 19.86
CA VAL A 326 -10.30 -2.86 20.13
C VAL A 326 -10.57 -2.62 21.61
N ASN A 327 -11.60 -1.83 21.92
CA ASN A 327 -12.07 -1.52 23.28
C ASN A 327 -10.99 -0.98 24.23
N ASP A 328 -10.08 -0.16 23.70
CA ASP A 328 -8.90 0.37 24.42
C ASP A 328 -7.92 -0.70 24.93
N ASP A 329 -8.05 -1.96 24.51
CA ASP A 329 -7.13 -3.02 24.90
C ASP A 329 -5.92 -3.05 23.97
N ARG A 330 -4.82 -2.42 24.41
CA ARG A 330 -3.54 -2.37 23.70
C ARG A 330 -2.85 -3.73 23.58
N THR A 331 -3.35 -4.74 24.27
CA THR A 331 -2.86 -6.12 24.15
C THR A 331 -3.66 -6.94 23.13
N HIS A 332 -4.69 -6.35 22.53
CA HIS A 332 -5.53 -6.95 21.51
C HIS A 332 -5.49 -6.12 20.23
N GLU A 333 -4.47 -6.39 19.43
CA GLU A 333 -4.17 -5.69 18.17
C GLU A 333 -4.63 -6.51 16.97
N ILE A 334 -5.06 -5.85 15.90
CA ILE A 334 -5.46 -6.46 14.64
C ILE A 334 -4.71 -5.74 13.52
N HIS A 335 -3.77 -6.44 12.90
CA HIS A 335 -2.89 -5.88 11.89
C HIS A 335 -3.30 -6.30 10.49
N LEU A 336 -2.70 -5.64 9.51
CA LEU A 336 -2.67 -6.17 8.15
C LEU A 336 -2.09 -7.59 8.16
N ALA A 337 -2.69 -8.40 7.32
CA ALA A 337 -2.17 -9.62 6.73
C ALA A 337 -0.64 -9.85 6.83
N ASN A 338 -0.18 -10.79 7.68
CA ASN A 338 1.23 -11.18 7.90
C ASN A 338 2.17 -10.09 8.46
N TYR A 339 1.64 -8.96 8.93
CA TYR A 339 2.45 -8.04 9.73
C TYR A 339 2.63 -8.58 11.15
N PRO A 340 3.82 -8.45 11.75
CA PRO A 340 4.02 -8.83 13.14
C PRO A 340 3.27 -7.90 14.10
N PRO A 341 2.91 -8.37 15.29
CA PRO A 341 2.36 -7.52 16.36
C PRO A 341 3.38 -6.51 16.89
N THR A 342 2.91 -5.56 17.70
CA THR A 342 3.82 -4.79 18.56
C THR A 342 4.23 -5.58 19.81
N ASP A 343 5.18 -5.05 20.58
CA ASP A 343 5.61 -5.62 21.86
C ASP A 343 4.48 -5.65 22.92
N SER A 344 3.41 -4.87 22.72
CA SER A 344 2.26 -4.83 23.64
C SER A 344 1.30 -6.01 23.47
N MET A 345 1.39 -6.74 22.35
CA MET A 345 0.43 -7.78 22.00
C MET A 345 0.40 -8.95 22.98
N ASN A 346 -0.81 -9.35 23.38
CA ASN A 346 -1.02 -10.60 24.08
C ASN A 346 -0.91 -11.80 23.13
N THR A 347 0.31 -12.30 22.97
CA THR A 347 0.61 -13.43 22.08
C THR A 347 -0.12 -14.74 22.42
N ALA A 348 -0.78 -14.85 23.59
CA ALA A 348 -1.61 -16.01 23.92
C ALA A 348 -2.92 -16.08 23.11
N LEU A 349 -3.30 -15.00 22.42
CA LEU A 349 -4.45 -14.96 21.51
C LEU A 349 -4.15 -15.60 20.14
N PHE A 350 -2.87 -15.72 19.76
CA PHE A 350 -2.49 -16.35 18.49
C PHE A 350 -2.86 -17.84 18.46
N GLY A 351 -3.42 -18.28 17.34
CA GLY A 351 -3.88 -19.65 17.14
C GLY A 351 -5.18 -19.99 17.88
N THR A 352 -5.93 -18.98 18.34
CA THR A 352 -7.25 -19.15 18.98
C THR A 352 -8.38 -18.75 18.03
N GLY A 353 -9.62 -19.14 18.33
CA GLY A 353 -10.76 -18.83 17.47
C GLY A 353 -10.56 -19.38 16.04
N ASP A 354 -10.65 -18.50 15.06
CA ASP A 354 -10.41 -18.80 13.65
C ASP A 354 -8.98 -18.46 13.20
N ASP A 355 -8.20 -17.77 14.04
CA ASP A 355 -6.81 -17.40 13.79
C ASP A 355 -5.88 -18.63 13.82
N VAL A 356 -4.95 -18.67 12.86
CA VAL A 356 -3.89 -19.68 12.76
C VAL A 356 -2.50 -19.05 12.75
N SER A 357 -2.34 -17.88 13.37
CA SER A 357 -1.06 -17.18 13.46
C SER A 357 0.03 -18.13 13.98
N ASN A 358 1.15 -18.17 13.26
CA ASN A 358 2.32 -18.95 13.56
C ASN A 358 3.56 -18.05 13.46
N PRO A 359 3.98 -17.41 14.56
CA PRO A 359 5.14 -16.52 14.58
C PRO A 359 6.43 -17.14 14.03
N ALA A 360 6.63 -18.44 14.25
CA ALA A 360 7.82 -19.15 13.77
C ALA A 360 7.86 -19.32 12.24
N ALA A 361 6.71 -19.20 11.57
CA ALA A 361 6.58 -19.22 10.12
C ALA A 361 6.35 -17.83 9.50
N GLY A 362 6.30 -16.76 10.31
CA GLY A 362 5.98 -15.41 9.84
C GLY A 362 4.52 -15.25 9.39
N ILE A 363 3.63 -16.15 9.81
CA ILE A 363 2.20 -16.09 9.48
C ILE A 363 1.49 -15.40 10.64
N TYR A 364 0.77 -14.31 10.36
CA TYR A 364 0.04 -13.54 11.37
C TYR A 364 -1.31 -13.07 10.83
N TYR A 365 -2.32 -13.05 11.68
CA TYR A 365 -3.66 -12.54 11.39
C TYR A 365 -4.26 -13.22 10.15
N ARG A 366 -4.28 -14.55 10.19
CA ARG A 366 -4.78 -15.42 9.11
C ARG A 366 -5.75 -16.45 9.64
N THR A 367 -6.79 -16.76 8.87
CA THR A 367 -7.59 -17.96 9.10
C THR A 367 -6.93 -19.19 8.48
N SER A 368 -7.42 -20.38 8.84
CA SER A 368 -6.93 -21.65 8.27
C SER A 368 -7.02 -21.75 6.75
N ASN A 369 -7.91 -20.98 6.12
CA ASN A 369 -8.10 -20.88 4.68
C ASN A 369 -7.54 -19.56 4.09
N GLY A 370 -6.75 -18.82 4.86
CA GLY A 370 -5.96 -17.69 4.38
C GLY A 370 -6.69 -16.34 4.34
N LEU A 371 -7.86 -16.20 4.96
CA LEU A 371 -8.58 -14.91 5.02
C LEU A 371 -7.84 -13.91 5.93
N PRO A 372 -7.84 -12.61 5.58
CA PRO A 372 -7.22 -11.55 6.37
C PRO A 372 -8.24 -10.88 7.32
N TRP A 373 -7.77 -10.16 8.32
CA TRP A 373 -8.59 -9.14 9.01
C TRP A 373 -8.27 -7.71 8.55
N GLY A 374 -7.33 -7.54 7.63
CA GLY A 374 -7.01 -6.24 7.05
C GLY A 374 -6.46 -6.34 5.64
N VAL A 375 -6.85 -5.38 4.79
CA VAL A 375 -6.43 -5.28 3.38
C VAL A 375 -5.96 -3.85 3.07
N TYR A 376 -4.95 -3.74 2.20
CA TYR A 376 -4.48 -2.44 1.70
C TYR A 376 -4.65 -2.28 0.19
N ILE A 377 -5.37 -1.23 -0.19
CA ILE A 377 -5.64 -0.82 -1.56
C ILE A 377 -4.80 0.42 -1.88
N ALA A 378 -3.92 0.35 -2.87
CA ALA A 378 -2.97 1.41 -3.25
C ALA A 378 -3.62 2.60 -3.97
N GLU A 379 -4.92 2.80 -3.77
CA GLU A 379 -5.75 3.90 -4.24
C GLU A 379 -6.91 4.13 -3.27
N SER A 380 -7.48 5.33 -3.28
CA SER A 380 -8.75 5.58 -2.61
C SER A 380 -9.81 4.68 -3.25
N CYS A 381 -10.44 3.87 -2.43
CA CYS A 381 -11.38 2.83 -2.84
C CYS A 381 -12.76 3.09 -2.27
N VAL A 382 -13.79 2.67 -2.98
CA VAL A 382 -15.13 2.54 -2.39
C VAL A 382 -15.17 1.35 -1.43
N TYR A 383 -16.17 1.27 -0.58
CA TYR A 383 -16.27 0.24 0.45
C TYR A 383 -17.70 -0.30 0.58
N MET A 384 -17.83 -1.48 1.19
CA MET A 384 -19.09 -2.21 1.29
C MET A 384 -20.08 -1.51 2.20
N LYS A 385 -21.37 -1.75 1.95
CA LYS A 385 -22.41 -1.54 2.97
C LYS A 385 -22.21 -2.53 4.12
N GLU A 386 -22.68 -2.14 5.29
CA GLU A 386 -22.69 -2.98 6.49
C GLU A 386 -23.27 -4.39 6.20
N THR A 387 -22.61 -5.42 6.73
CA THR A 387 -22.96 -6.85 6.65
C THR A 387 -22.86 -7.53 5.29
N ILE A 388 -22.50 -6.79 4.23
CA ILE A 388 -22.39 -7.37 2.88
C ILE A 388 -20.92 -7.74 2.62
N PRO A 389 -20.58 -9.04 2.49
CA PRO A 389 -19.19 -9.47 2.34
C PRO A 389 -18.56 -8.87 1.09
N ILE A 390 -17.26 -8.55 1.15
CA ILE A 390 -16.52 -7.88 0.08
C ILE A 390 -16.65 -8.56 -1.29
N ILE A 391 -16.76 -9.89 -1.33
CA ILE A 391 -16.91 -10.66 -2.58
C ILE A 391 -18.23 -10.39 -3.31
N ASP A 392 -19.26 -9.92 -2.62
CA ASP A 392 -20.56 -9.60 -3.22
C ASP A 392 -20.55 -8.22 -3.88
N GLY A 393 -19.70 -7.29 -3.42
CA GLY A 393 -19.51 -5.98 -4.03
C GLY A 393 -18.39 -5.92 -5.05
N PHE A 394 -17.30 -6.64 -4.81
CA PHE A 394 -16.13 -6.71 -5.66
C PHE A 394 -16.01 -8.08 -6.32
N ASN A 395 -16.58 -8.19 -7.52
CA ASN A 395 -16.82 -9.45 -8.23
C ASN A 395 -15.55 -10.25 -8.60
N HIS A 396 -14.36 -9.66 -8.44
CA HIS A 396 -13.08 -10.29 -8.75
C HIS A 396 -12.12 -10.36 -7.55
N PHE A 397 -12.60 -10.04 -6.34
CA PHE A 397 -11.79 -10.13 -5.12
C PHE A 397 -11.31 -11.57 -4.87
N ALA A 398 -12.21 -12.54 -4.99
CA ALA A 398 -11.92 -13.96 -4.78
C ALA A 398 -10.85 -14.46 -5.76
N GLU A 399 -11.02 -14.22 -7.06
CA GLU A 399 -10.06 -14.66 -8.08
C GLU A 399 -8.70 -13.98 -7.90
N TRP A 400 -8.67 -12.71 -7.52
CA TRP A 400 -7.43 -12.02 -7.20
C TRP A 400 -6.72 -12.70 -6.02
N ALA A 401 -7.42 -12.94 -4.92
CA ALA A 401 -6.84 -13.50 -3.70
C ALA A 401 -6.37 -14.96 -3.89
N GLU A 402 -7.21 -15.84 -4.43
CA GLU A 402 -6.85 -17.25 -4.69
C GLU A 402 -5.70 -17.37 -5.71
N SER A 403 -5.54 -16.38 -6.60
CA SER A 403 -4.45 -16.36 -7.58
C SER A 403 -3.12 -15.84 -7.01
N GLY A 404 -3.05 -15.51 -5.72
CA GLY A 404 -1.89 -14.87 -5.10
C GLY A 404 -1.58 -13.50 -5.71
N GLY A 405 -2.61 -12.77 -6.16
CA GLY A 405 -2.48 -11.46 -6.78
C GLY A 405 -1.94 -11.46 -8.21
N THR A 406 -1.96 -12.61 -8.92
CA THR A 406 -1.52 -12.68 -10.32
C THR A 406 -2.59 -12.22 -11.32
N THR A 407 -3.86 -12.45 -10.99
CA THR A 407 -5.02 -12.08 -11.82
C THR A 407 -5.81 -10.97 -11.16
N TYR A 408 -6.53 -10.17 -11.96
CA TYR A 408 -7.38 -9.08 -11.46
C TYR A 408 -6.68 -8.15 -10.45
N THR A 409 -5.41 -7.78 -10.71
CA THR A 409 -4.62 -6.86 -9.87
C THR A 409 -5.25 -5.48 -9.65
N ASP A 410 -6.34 -5.21 -10.37
CA ASP A 410 -7.13 -4.00 -10.38
C ASP A 410 -8.62 -4.26 -10.07
N TRP A 411 -8.93 -5.34 -9.34
CA TRP A 411 -10.29 -5.78 -8.98
C TRP A 411 -11.16 -4.67 -8.37
N TYR A 412 -10.53 -3.70 -7.71
CA TYR A 412 -11.17 -2.55 -7.05
C TYR A 412 -11.49 -1.37 -7.99
N LYS A 413 -11.09 -1.43 -9.27
CA LYS A 413 -11.34 -0.35 -10.23
C LYS A 413 -12.76 -0.40 -10.76
N ALA A 414 -13.34 0.77 -11.03
CA ALA A 414 -14.64 0.97 -11.66
C ALA A 414 -14.65 0.55 -13.15
N LYS A 415 -14.44 -0.75 -13.41
CA LYS A 415 -14.54 -1.37 -14.74
C LYS A 415 -15.86 -2.11 -14.88
N SER A 416 -16.33 -2.26 -16.12
CA SER A 416 -17.56 -3.01 -16.38
C SER A 416 -17.44 -4.44 -15.82
N GLY A 417 -18.38 -4.81 -14.96
CA GLY A 417 -18.45 -6.14 -14.34
C GLY A 417 -17.59 -6.32 -13.08
N TYR A 418 -16.74 -5.36 -12.69
CA TYR A 418 -15.86 -5.50 -11.52
C TYR A 418 -16.57 -5.21 -10.20
N ILE A 419 -17.50 -4.24 -10.21
CA ILE A 419 -18.17 -3.75 -9.00
C ILE A 419 -19.68 -3.90 -9.16
N SER A 420 -20.33 -4.47 -8.14
CA SER A 420 -21.78 -4.52 -7.96
C SER A 420 -22.19 -3.33 -7.08
N TRP A 421 -22.43 -2.19 -7.71
CA TRP A 421 -22.62 -0.90 -7.06
C TRP A 421 -23.80 -0.85 -6.07
N GLU A 422 -24.78 -1.75 -6.21
CA GLU A 422 -25.89 -1.89 -5.27
C GLU A 422 -25.46 -2.28 -3.84
N ASN A 423 -24.28 -2.93 -3.72
CA ASN A 423 -23.71 -3.43 -2.47
C ASN A 423 -22.66 -2.48 -1.87
N ILE A 424 -22.30 -1.41 -2.60
CA ILE A 424 -21.32 -0.41 -2.19
C ILE A 424 -22.03 0.72 -1.45
N TYR A 425 -21.47 1.18 -0.35
CA TYR A 425 -22.02 2.33 0.38
C TYR A 425 -22.00 3.58 -0.49
N THR A 426 -23.13 4.29 -0.57
CA THR A 426 -23.25 5.54 -1.34
C THR A 426 -23.36 6.74 -0.40
N GLU A 427 -22.38 7.64 -0.48
CA GLU A 427 -22.43 8.95 0.21
C GLU A 427 -23.62 9.78 -0.34
N PRO A 428 -24.36 10.52 0.53
CA PRO A 428 -25.59 11.24 0.16
C PRO A 428 -25.42 12.48 -0.73
#